data_AF-A0AAV8WSE5-F1
#
_entry.id   AF-A0AAV8WSE5-F1
#
_cell.length_a   1.000
_cell.length_b   1.000
_cell.length_c   1.000
_cell.angle_alpha   90.00
_cell.angle_beta   90.00
_cell.angle_gamma   90.00
#
_symmetry.space_group_name_H-M   'P 1'
#
loop_
_entity.id
_entity.type
_entity.pdbx_description
1 polymer ?
#
loop_
_entity_poly.entity_id
_entity_poly.type
_entity_poly.pdbx_seq_one_letter_code
_entity_poly.pdbx_strand_id
1 'polypeptide(L)'
;MLKPLVCQLNQMRVVLASSSKQRDSLLRSTNLKFEVIPSNYEENLDPREYSFSDFVEKTATLKLIDVYKKLQNHVRGPPDMIIAFDTMVIYNGRMYGKPKTKEEAIQFITEDKAGGYGIQGIAGSFVTRIDGDVNNVIGVPLCRLAQELKKIISCK
;
A
#
# COMPACT_ATOMS: atom_id res chain seq x y z
N MET A 1 11.08 -10.96 9.85
CA MET A 1 10.02 -10.15 10.50
C MET A 1 8.65 -10.82 10.47
N LEU A 2 8.16 -11.35 9.35
CA LEU A 2 6.89 -12.11 9.31
C LEU A 2 7.03 -13.62 9.63
N LYS A 3 8.24 -14.18 9.53
CA LYS A 3 8.54 -15.63 9.71
C LYS A 3 7.71 -16.37 10.79
N PRO A 4 7.57 -15.89 12.04
CA PRO A 4 6.81 -16.62 13.05
C PRO A 4 5.31 -16.75 12.73
N LEU A 5 4.75 -15.83 11.94
CA LEU A 5 3.33 -15.79 11.59
C LEU A 5 3.03 -16.39 10.21
N VAL A 6 4.03 -16.50 9.32
CA VAL A 6 3.84 -16.94 7.93
C VAL A 6 3.18 -18.32 7.85
N CYS A 7 3.56 -19.26 8.72
CA CYS A 7 2.95 -20.59 8.72
C CYS A 7 1.43 -20.55 8.99
N GLN A 8 1.00 -19.75 9.97
CA GLN A 8 -0.42 -19.59 10.31
C GLN A 8 -1.17 -18.80 9.23
N LEU A 9 -0.57 -17.70 8.76
CA LEU A 9 -1.14 -16.87 7.70
C LEU A 9 -1.31 -17.64 6.39
N ASN A 10 -0.41 -18.56 6.08
CA ASN A 10 -0.50 -19.39 4.86
C ASN A 10 -1.57 -20.49 4.95
N GLN A 11 -2.20 -20.70 6.10
CA GLN A 11 -3.41 -21.51 6.23
C GLN A 11 -4.69 -20.69 5.96
N MET A 12 -4.59 -19.37 5.90
CA MET A 12 -5.68 -18.45 5.63
C MET A 12 -5.72 -18.06 4.15
N ARG A 13 -6.90 -17.77 3.64
CA ARG A 13 -7.09 -17.10 2.34
C ARG A 13 -6.87 -15.59 2.50
N VAL A 14 -5.63 -15.17 2.28
CA VAL A 14 -5.22 -13.77 2.27
C VAL A 14 -5.37 -13.17 0.88
N VAL A 15 -5.98 -11.99 0.79
CA VAL A 15 -6.12 -11.22 -0.46
C VAL A 15 -5.42 -9.87 -0.32
N LEU A 16 -4.53 -9.55 -1.26
CA LEU A 16 -3.96 -8.23 -1.44
C LEU A 16 -4.86 -7.39 -2.37
N ALA A 17 -5.48 -6.37 -1.81
CA ALA A 17 -6.32 -5.40 -2.51
C ALA A 17 -5.49 -4.29 -3.18
N SER A 18 -4.58 -4.66 -4.08
CA SER A 18 -3.70 -3.69 -4.75
C SER A 18 -3.30 -4.11 -6.16
N SER A 19 -3.22 -3.13 -7.07
CA SER A 19 -2.65 -3.29 -8.41
C SER A 19 -1.13 -3.05 -8.47
N SER A 20 -0.49 -2.64 -7.36
CA SER A 20 0.93 -2.28 -7.35
C SER A 20 1.83 -3.52 -7.41
N LYS A 21 2.60 -3.64 -8.50
CA LYS A 21 3.65 -4.67 -8.66
C LYS A 21 4.72 -4.61 -7.57
N GLN A 22 5.02 -3.41 -7.06
CA GLN A 22 6.01 -3.20 -5.99
C GLN A 22 5.51 -3.81 -4.67
N ARG A 23 4.24 -3.56 -4.31
CA ARG A 23 3.63 -4.12 -3.10
C ARG A 23 3.51 -5.64 -3.17
N ASP A 24 3.12 -6.17 -4.34
CA ASP A 24 3.09 -7.62 -4.58
C ASP A 24 4.49 -8.23 -4.40
N SER A 25 5.50 -7.69 -5.06
CA SER A 25 6.88 -8.18 -4.98
C SER A 25 7.44 -8.12 -3.55
N LEU A 26 7.19 -7.02 -2.84
CA LEU A 26 7.67 -6.80 -1.48
C LEU A 26 6.98 -7.71 -0.46
N LEU A 27 5.68 -8.02 -0.63
CA LEU A 27 5.00 -8.99 0.22
C LEU A 27 5.40 -10.42 -0.12
N ARG A 28 5.60 -10.77 -1.39
CA ARG A 28 6.07 -12.11 -1.79
C ARG A 28 7.44 -12.45 -1.22
N SER A 29 8.34 -11.47 -1.07
CA SER A 29 9.65 -11.69 -0.44
C SER A 29 9.57 -12.16 1.02
N THR A 30 8.41 -12.01 1.65
CA THR A 30 8.16 -12.44 3.04
C THR A 30 7.72 -13.90 3.16
N ASN A 31 7.55 -14.61 2.02
CA ASN A 31 6.97 -15.95 1.90
C ASN A 31 5.49 -16.07 2.29
N LEU A 32 4.77 -14.94 2.39
CA LEU A 32 3.32 -14.93 2.54
C LEU A 32 2.65 -15.35 1.23
N LYS A 33 1.72 -16.30 1.32
CA LYS A 33 0.84 -16.71 0.21
C LYS A 33 -0.42 -15.83 0.22
N PHE A 34 -0.70 -15.19 -0.90
CA PHE A 34 -1.88 -14.36 -1.07
C PHE A 34 -2.33 -14.29 -2.53
N GLU A 35 -3.62 -14.04 -2.72
CA GLU A 35 -4.24 -13.71 -4.00
C GLU A 35 -4.14 -12.20 -4.23
N VAL A 36 -3.94 -11.75 -5.47
CA VAL A 36 -3.93 -10.32 -5.80
C VAL A 36 -5.23 -9.98 -6.52
N ILE A 37 -6.02 -9.07 -5.94
CA ILE A 37 -7.27 -8.61 -6.54
C ILE A 37 -7.25 -7.08 -6.52
N PRO A 38 -7.11 -6.41 -7.67
CA PRO A 38 -7.04 -4.96 -7.71
C PRO A 38 -8.41 -4.33 -7.40
N SER A 39 -8.37 -3.21 -6.67
CA SER A 39 -9.52 -2.34 -6.53
C SER A 39 -9.72 -1.49 -7.79
N ASN A 40 -10.98 -1.23 -8.13
CA ASN A 40 -11.38 -0.29 -9.19
C ASN A 40 -11.89 1.03 -8.58
N TYR A 41 -11.69 1.25 -7.28
CA TYR A 41 -12.10 2.47 -6.62
C TYR A 41 -11.34 3.67 -7.19
N GLU A 42 -12.07 4.62 -7.77
CA GLU A 42 -11.51 5.90 -8.20
C GLU A 42 -11.24 6.76 -6.96
N GLU A 43 -10.00 7.21 -6.80
CA GLU A 43 -9.55 8.03 -5.66
C GLU A 43 -10.13 9.46 -5.76
N ASN A 44 -11.43 9.59 -5.56
CA ASN A 44 -12.22 10.80 -5.77
C ASN A 44 -12.58 11.54 -4.48
N LEU A 45 -11.96 11.17 -3.35
CA LEU A 45 -12.12 11.89 -2.09
C LEU A 45 -11.57 13.32 -2.22
N ASP A 46 -12.23 14.30 -1.61
CA ASP A 46 -11.71 15.67 -1.54
C ASP A 46 -10.63 15.77 -0.45
N PRO A 47 -9.35 16.04 -0.81
CA PRO A 47 -8.26 16.26 0.14
C PRO A 47 -8.54 17.27 1.26
N ARG A 48 -9.42 18.24 1.02
CA ARG A 48 -9.65 19.38 1.93
C ARG A 48 -10.53 19.01 3.12
N GLU A 49 -11.25 17.90 3.03
CA GLU A 49 -12.18 17.44 4.07
C GLU A 49 -11.49 16.57 5.15
N TYR A 50 -10.23 16.19 4.94
CA TYR A 50 -9.53 15.22 5.79
C TYR A 50 -8.16 15.73 6.22
N SER A 51 -7.70 15.27 7.38
CA SER A 51 -6.28 15.32 7.68
C SER A 51 -5.52 14.38 6.72
N PHE A 52 -4.20 14.57 6.56
CA PHE A 52 -3.42 13.72 5.66
C PHE A 52 -3.46 12.24 6.05
N SER A 53 -3.42 11.92 7.34
CA SER A 53 -3.51 10.54 7.82
C SER A 53 -4.88 9.95 7.54
N ASP A 54 -5.95 10.71 7.81
CA ASP A 54 -7.32 10.23 7.62
C ASP A 54 -7.61 10.00 6.14
N PHE A 55 -7.09 10.85 5.26
CA PHE A 55 -7.23 10.69 3.82
C PHE A 55 -6.62 9.37 3.33
N VAL A 56 -5.40 9.08 3.74
CA VAL A 56 -4.67 7.85 3.35
C VAL A 56 -5.37 6.61 3.92
N GLU A 57 -5.77 6.66 5.19
CA GLU A 57 -6.49 5.55 5.84
C GLU A 57 -7.85 5.30 5.19
N LYS A 58 -8.60 6.37 4.89
CA LYS A 58 -9.90 6.27 4.23
C LYS A 58 -9.77 5.70 2.83
N THR A 59 -8.78 6.15 2.06
CA THR A 59 -8.52 5.64 0.70
C THR A 59 -8.17 4.16 0.72
N ALA A 60 -7.30 3.72 1.64
CA ALA A 60 -6.98 2.29 1.83
C ALA A 60 -8.23 1.48 2.20
N THR A 61 -9.08 2.02 3.08
CA THR A 61 -10.33 1.39 3.51
C THR A 61 -11.32 1.24 2.36
N LEU A 62 -11.48 2.26 1.50
CA LEU A 62 -12.39 2.20 0.36
C LEU A 62 -11.92 1.19 -0.69
N LYS A 63 -10.61 1.08 -0.93
CA LYS A 63 -10.02 0.03 -1.78
C LYS A 63 -10.32 -1.36 -1.23
N LEU A 64 -10.22 -1.54 0.09
CA LEU A 64 -10.57 -2.79 0.77
C LEU A 64 -12.05 -3.13 0.58
N ILE A 65 -12.95 -2.16 0.82
CA ILE A 65 -14.41 -2.35 0.69
C ILE A 65 -14.80 -2.73 -0.74
N ASP A 66 -14.20 -2.09 -1.75
CA ASP A 66 -14.43 -2.43 -3.16
C ASP A 66 -14.05 -3.90 -3.45
N VAL A 67 -12.86 -4.34 -3.02
CA VAL A 67 -12.43 -5.73 -3.19
C VAL A 67 -13.30 -6.70 -2.39
N TYR A 68 -13.71 -6.34 -1.18
CA TYR A 68 -14.63 -7.13 -0.38
C TYR A 68 -15.97 -7.36 -1.11
N LYS A 69 -16.57 -6.31 -1.67
CA LYS A 69 -17.80 -6.40 -2.47
C LYS A 69 -17.63 -7.29 -3.70
N LYS A 70 -16.51 -7.17 -4.42
CA LYS A 70 -16.20 -8.07 -5.56
C LYS A 70 -16.10 -9.53 -5.14
N LEU A 71 -15.59 -9.78 -3.93
CA LEU A 71 -15.38 -11.12 -3.41
C LEU A 71 -16.66 -11.79 -2.89
N GLN A 72 -17.73 -11.05 -2.60
CA GLN A 72 -19.00 -11.64 -2.15
C GLN A 72 -19.60 -12.63 -3.16
N ASN A 73 -19.36 -12.41 -4.45
CA ASN A 73 -19.85 -13.26 -5.54
C ASN A 73 -18.80 -14.25 -6.07
N HIS A 74 -17.68 -14.42 -5.36
CA HIS A 74 -16.56 -15.20 -5.85
C HIS A 74 -16.71 -16.70 -5.55
N VAL A 75 -16.32 -17.55 -6.52
CA VAL A 75 -16.45 -19.02 -6.45
C VAL A 75 -15.78 -19.65 -5.22
N ARG A 76 -14.75 -18.99 -4.66
CA ARG A 76 -13.96 -19.49 -3.53
C ARG A 76 -14.50 -19.07 -2.15
N GLY A 77 -15.67 -18.43 -2.09
CA GLY A 77 -16.25 -17.90 -0.84
C GLY A 77 -15.57 -16.61 -0.36
N PRO A 78 -15.87 -16.13 0.86
CA PRO A 78 -15.26 -14.94 1.44
C PRO A 78 -13.77 -15.20 1.81
N PRO A 79 -12.89 -14.19 1.75
CA PRO A 79 -11.52 -14.31 2.23
C PRO A 79 -11.45 -14.26 3.77
N ASP A 80 -10.43 -14.91 4.34
CA ASP A 80 -10.14 -14.79 5.79
C ASP A 80 -9.56 -13.42 6.14
N MET A 81 -8.82 -12.83 5.20
CA MET A 81 -8.14 -11.55 5.40
C MET A 81 -8.01 -10.80 4.07
N ILE A 82 -8.33 -9.51 4.08
CA ILE A 82 -8.02 -8.59 2.98
C ILE A 82 -7.04 -7.55 3.50
N ILE A 83 -5.94 -7.35 2.77
CA ILE A 83 -4.93 -6.34 3.09
C ILE A 83 -4.95 -5.30 1.99
N ALA A 84 -5.17 -4.04 2.36
CA ALA A 84 -5.10 -2.90 1.46
C ALA A 84 -4.02 -1.93 1.93
N PHE A 85 -3.44 -1.19 0.98
CA PHE A 85 -2.45 -0.17 1.26
C PHE A 85 -2.76 1.08 0.45
N ASP A 86 -2.51 2.22 1.06
CA ASP A 86 -2.42 3.49 0.38
C ASP A 86 -1.11 4.19 0.76
N THR A 87 -0.56 4.98 -0.16
CA THR A 87 0.73 5.64 0.04
C THR A 87 0.65 6.98 -0.65
N MET A 88 0.86 8.03 0.13
CA MET A 88 0.79 9.41 -0.32
C MET A 88 2.12 10.08 -0.03
N VAL A 89 2.51 10.97 -0.94
CA VAL A 89 3.63 11.88 -0.71
C VAL A 89 3.08 13.22 -0.26
N ILE A 90 3.66 13.77 0.80
CA ILE A 90 3.32 15.11 1.29
C ILE A 90 4.58 15.97 1.21
N TYR A 91 4.48 17.11 0.55
CA TYR A 91 5.57 18.08 0.46
C TYR A 91 4.99 19.49 0.60
N ASN A 92 5.59 20.32 1.47
CA ASN A 92 5.13 21.68 1.77
C ASN A 92 3.61 21.79 2.05
N GLY A 93 3.07 20.85 2.83
CA GLY A 93 1.65 20.83 3.20
C GLY A 93 0.69 20.49 2.05
N ARG A 94 1.20 19.91 0.95
CA ARG A 94 0.39 19.47 -0.19
C ARG A 94 0.58 17.98 -0.44
N MET A 95 -0.52 17.31 -0.79
CA MET A 95 -0.50 15.90 -1.20
C MET A 95 -0.18 15.76 -2.69
N TYR A 96 0.67 14.80 -3.00
CA TYR A 96 1.07 14.45 -4.35
C TYR A 96 0.71 12.98 -4.60
N GLY A 97 -0.23 12.79 -5.52
CA GLY A 97 -0.55 11.47 -6.06
C GLY A 97 0.45 11.03 -7.13
N LYS A 98 0.04 10.05 -7.94
CA LYS A 98 0.84 9.64 -9.10
C LYS A 98 0.69 10.67 -10.23
N PRO A 99 1.79 11.05 -10.90
CA PRO A 99 1.70 11.89 -12.08
C PRO A 99 0.92 11.15 -13.18
N LYS A 100 0.02 11.87 -13.85
CA LYS A 100 -0.80 11.37 -14.95
C LYS A 100 -0.06 11.47 -16.28
N THR A 101 0.88 12.41 -16.40
CA THR A 101 1.66 12.65 -17.61
C THR A 101 3.15 12.69 -17.34
N LYS A 102 3.96 12.55 -18.41
CA LYS A 102 5.41 12.65 -18.32
C LYS A 102 5.84 14.06 -17.92
N GLU A 103 5.13 15.06 -18.40
CA GLU A 103 5.36 16.47 -18.11
C GLU A 103 5.10 16.76 -16.63
N GLU A 104 4.01 16.20 -16.07
CA GLU A 104 3.72 16.29 -14.64
C GLU A 104 4.79 15.55 -13.80
N ALA A 105 5.27 14.40 -14.25
CA ALA A 105 6.35 13.68 -13.57
C ALA A 105 7.67 14.47 -13.57
N ILE A 106 8.03 15.09 -14.70
CA ILE A 106 9.20 15.98 -14.79
C ILE A 106 9.01 17.15 -13.85
N GLN A 107 7.85 17.82 -13.90
CA GLN A 107 7.52 18.93 -13.01
C GLN A 107 7.59 18.54 -11.53
N PHE A 108 7.18 17.31 -11.19
CA PHE A 108 7.31 16.80 -9.84
C PHE A 108 8.79 16.74 -9.45
N ILE A 109 9.64 16.15 -10.28
CA ILE A 109 11.07 16.03 -9.99
C ILE A 109 11.77 17.39 -9.96
N THR A 110 11.49 18.31 -10.90
CA THR A 110 12.15 19.63 -10.95
C THR A 110 11.72 20.59 -9.84
N GLU A 111 10.54 20.42 -9.26
CA GLU A 111 10.09 21.21 -8.11
C GLU A 111 10.37 20.51 -6.76
N ASP A 112 11.26 19.52 -6.72
CA ASP A 112 11.59 18.69 -5.55
C ASP A 112 10.37 17.98 -4.91
N LYS A 113 9.36 17.65 -5.72
CA LYS A 113 8.13 16.97 -5.29
C LYS A 113 8.30 15.45 -5.39
N ALA A 114 7.98 14.75 -4.31
CA ALA A 114 8.29 13.33 -4.17
C ALA A 114 7.33 12.35 -4.89
N GLY A 115 6.26 12.80 -5.57
CA GLY A 115 5.32 11.90 -6.26
C GLY A 115 5.83 11.33 -7.60
N GLY A 116 6.91 11.91 -8.15
CA GLY A 116 7.37 11.65 -9.52
C GLY A 116 8.48 10.62 -9.66
N TYR A 117 9.04 10.11 -8.56
CA TYR A 117 10.16 9.18 -8.58
C TYR A 117 9.95 7.98 -7.67
N GLY A 118 10.58 6.85 -8.01
CA GLY A 118 10.65 5.67 -7.16
C GLY A 118 12.04 5.51 -6.59
N ILE A 119 12.14 5.23 -5.29
CA ILE A 119 13.43 4.94 -4.65
C ILE A 119 14.11 3.69 -5.20
N GLN A 120 13.32 2.77 -5.76
CA GLN A 120 13.80 1.59 -6.44
C GLN A 120 14.19 1.94 -7.88
N GLY A 121 15.49 2.07 -8.15
CA GLY A 121 16.03 2.31 -9.50
C GLY A 121 17.01 3.48 -9.55
N ILE A 122 17.18 4.07 -10.73
CA ILE A 122 18.15 5.16 -10.97
C ILE A 122 17.86 6.35 -10.06
N ALA A 123 16.59 6.70 -9.84
CA ALA A 123 16.23 7.82 -8.97
C ALA A 123 16.57 7.59 -7.48
N GLY A 124 16.90 6.35 -7.08
CA GLY A 124 17.49 6.08 -5.77
C GLY A 124 18.82 6.81 -5.54
N SER A 125 19.56 7.16 -6.62
CA SER A 125 20.78 7.97 -6.50
C SER A 125 20.52 9.41 -6.07
N PHE A 126 19.27 9.89 -6.18
CA PHE A 126 18.87 11.22 -5.69
C PHE A 126 18.58 11.21 -4.18
N VAL A 127 18.38 10.02 -3.58
CA VAL A 127 18.05 9.89 -2.16
C VAL A 127 19.33 9.88 -1.34
N THR A 128 19.57 10.97 -0.60
CA THR A 128 20.75 11.11 0.26
C THR A 128 20.59 10.42 1.61
N ARG A 129 19.37 10.43 2.16
CA ARG A 129 19.03 9.83 3.46
C ARG A 129 17.55 9.49 3.52
N ILE A 130 17.21 8.45 4.28
CA ILE A 130 15.85 8.16 4.72
C ILE A 130 15.81 8.23 6.24
N ASP A 131 14.83 8.93 6.78
CA ASP A 131 14.50 8.91 8.21
C ASP A 131 13.18 8.14 8.39
N GLY A 132 13.27 6.91 8.88
CA GLY A 132 12.12 6.00 9.02
C GLY A 132 12.26 4.68 8.25
N ASP A 133 11.12 4.07 7.90
CA ASP A 133 11.06 2.76 7.23
C ASP A 133 11.08 2.89 5.71
N VAL A 134 12.15 2.39 5.09
CA VAL A 134 12.28 2.33 3.62
C VAL A 134 11.17 1.50 2.96
N ASN A 135 10.66 0.46 3.62
CA ASN A 135 9.59 -0.36 3.08
C ASN A 135 8.26 0.41 3.02
N ASN A 136 8.05 1.31 3.99
CA ASN A 136 6.91 2.24 3.96
C ASN A 136 7.01 3.19 2.77
N VAL A 137 8.21 3.71 2.46
CA VAL A 137 8.45 4.56 1.27
C VAL A 137 8.18 3.79 -0.03
N ILE A 138 8.57 2.52 -0.09
CA ILE A 138 8.27 1.62 -1.23
C ILE A 138 6.76 1.30 -1.32
N GLY A 139 6.04 1.40 -0.20
CA GLY A 139 4.58 1.30 -0.14
C GLY A 139 4.02 0.11 0.64
N VAL A 140 4.84 -0.62 1.40
CA VAL A 140 4.40 -1.64 2.37
C VAL A 140 5.21 -1.52 3.66
N PRO A 141 4.63 -1.01 4.77
CA PRO A 141 5.34 -0.94 6.06
C PRO A 141 5.44 -2.34 6.71
N LEU A 142 6.37 -3.17 6.23
CA LEU A 142 6.48 -4.59 6.58
C LEU A 142 6.62 -4.83 8.09
N CYS A 143 7.40 -3.99 8.77
CA CYS A 143 7.63 -4.10 10.21
C CYS A 143 6.34 -3.88 10.99
N ARG A 144 5.63 -2.79 10.66
CA ARG A 144 4.37 -2.42 11.30
C ARG A 144 3.27 -3.43 10.98
N LEU A 145 3.19 -3.87 9.71
CA LEU A 145 2.25 -4.90 9.29
C LEU A 145 2.43 -6.18 10.11
N ALA A 146 3.66 -6.66 10.29
CA ALA A 146 3.93 -7.84 11.10
C ALA A 146 3.46 -7.69 12.56
N GLN A 147 3.62 -6.50 13.15
CA GLN A 147 3.15 -6.21 14.50
C GLN A 147 1.62 -6.23 14.58
N GLU A 148 0.92 -5.61 13.63
CA GLU A 148 -0.55 -5.60 13.62
C GLU A 148 -1.14 -6.99 13.36
N LEU A 149 -0.55 -7.76 12.43
CA LEU A 149 -0.95 -9.14 12.17
C LEU A 149 -0.75 -10.02 13.41
N LYS A 150 0.34 -9.81 14.16
CA LYS A 150 0.56 -10.53 15.43
C LYS A 150 -0.59 -10.27 16.41
N LYS A 151 -1.02 -9.02 16.58
CA LYS A 151 -2.12 -8.67 17.49
C LYS A 151 -3.42 -9.33 17.06
N ILE A 152 -3.74 -9.29 15.77
CA ILE A 152 -4.99 -9.87 15.23
C ILE A 152 -5.02 -11.39 15.41
N ILE A 153 -3.88 -12.07 15.19
CA ILE A 153 -3.80 -13.53 15.29
C ILE A 153 -3.70 -13.99 16.75
N SER A 154 -2.98 -13.27 17.61
CA SER A 154 -2.85 -13.63 19.04
C SER A 154 -4.11 -13.35 19.86
N CYS A 155 -5.07 -12.59 19.33
CA CYS A 155 -6.38 -12.35 19.94
C CYS A 155 -7.46 -13.37 19.52
N LYS A 156 -7.12 -14.33 18.64
CA LYS A 156 -7.98 -15.47 18.29
C LYS A 156 -7.49 -16.73 19.00
#